data_AF-A0A7S2NFQ9-F1
#
_entry.id   AF-A0A7S2NFQ9-F1
#
_cell.length_a   1.000
_cell.length_b   1.000
_cell.length_c   1.000
_cell.angle_alpha   90.00
_cell.angle_beta   90.00
_cell.angle_gamma   90.00
#
_symmetry.space_group_name_H-M   'P 1'
#
loop_
_entity.id
_entity.type
_entity.pdbx_description
1 polymer ?
#
loop_
_entity_poly.entity_id
_entity_poly.type
_entity_poly.pdbx_seq_one_letter_code
_entity_poly.pdbx_strand_id
1 'polypeptide(L)'
;MIAEGSTRKGHLVTLLEADCLRDVGFAPRELLAAGFKLSSLRKGGYTAAEMKASGLKASELREGGYSAGQLRVGHFPVSQCKLAGYSAAELKQGGFVARQLKAVGFTAEELKENGYTAEELRNGTFTAGELKPLNYTVTELRVAGFAAPELKEHFELAALKVAYSPSELKGTGFPASEMRKAGFNTSDLKEAGYAPTEM
;
A
#
# COMPACT_ATOMS: atom_id res chain seq x y z
N MET A 1 51.97 -24.49 -3.67
CA MET A 1 50.93 -25.52 -3.73
C MET A 1 49.74 -25.17 -2.82
N ILE A 2 49.10 -24.00 -2.95
CA ILE A 2 47.73 -23.73 -2.44
C ILE A 2 47.17 -22.46 -3.14
N ALA A 3 47.00 -22.50 -4.46
CA ALA A 3 46.42 -21.36 -5.20
C ALA A 3 45.51 -21.77 -6.37
N GLU A 4 45.62 -23.00 -6.86
CA GLU A 4 44.84 -23.44 -8.03
C GLU A 4 43.40 -23.88 -7.71
N GLY A 5 43.12 -24.29 -6.46
CA GLY A 5 41.78 -24.74 -6.05
C GLY A 5 40.75 -23.62 -5.88
N SER A 6 41.12 -22.54 -5.17
CA SER A 6 40.21 -21.41 -4.93
C SER A 6 39.92 -20.59 -6.19
N THR A 7 40.93 -20.43 -7.06
CA THR A 7 40.79 -19.65 -8.29
C THR A 7 39.90 -20.38 -9.31
N ARG A 8 39.99 -21.71 -9.41
CA ARG A 8 39.08 -22.51 -10.25
C ARG A 8 37.66 -22.55 -9.69
N LYS A 9 37.46 -22.63 -8.37
CA LYS A 9 36.12 -22.51 -7.76
C LYS A 9 35.49 -21.15 -8.07
N GLY A 10 36.24 -20.06 -7.95
CA GLY A 10 35.78 -18.72 -8.31
C GLY A 10 35.44 -18.56 -9.79
N HIS A 11 36.25 -19.15 -10.69
CA HIS A 11 36.02 -19.13 -12.14
C HIS A 11 34.86 -20.05 -12.58
N LEU A 12 34.70 -21.22 -11.95
CA LEU A 12 33.57 -22.12 -12.19
C LEU A 12 32.25 -21.52 -11.70
N VAL A 13 32.24 -20.81 -10.57
CA VAL A 13 31.06 -20.07 -10.07
C VAL A 13 30.71 -18.86 -10.94
N THR A 14 31.65 -18.36 -11.76
CA THR A 14 31.38 -17.31 -12.76
C THR A 14 30.97 -17.85 -14.13
N LEU A 15 31.28 -19.12 -14.44
CA LEU A 15 30.85 -19.81 -15.66
C LEU A 15 29.56 -20.63 -15.49
N LEU A 16 29.29 -21.15 -14.29
CA LEU A 16 28.05 -21.82 -13.94
C LEU A 16 27.04 -20.76 -13.49
N GLU A 17 26.15 -20.40 -14.40
CA GLU A 17 25.01 -19.55 -14.06
C GLU A 17 24.09 -20.31 -13.08
N ALA A 18 23.54 -19.59 -12.10
CA ALA A 18 22.60 -20.17 -11.14
C ALA A 18 21.38 -20.82 -11.83
N ASP A 19 21.11 -20.42 -13.07
CA ASP A 19 20.11 -21.02 -13.97
C ASP A 19 20.42 -22.51 -14.27
N CYS A 20 21.64 -22.82 -14.70
CA CYS A 20 22.06 -24.21 -14.95
C CYS A 20 22.03 -25.08 -13.69
N LEU A 21 22.34 -24.51 -12.53
CA LEU A 21 22.31 -25.25 -11.26
C LEU A 21 20.88 -25.50 -10.78
N ARG A 22 19.95 -24.60 -11.12
CA ARG A 22 18.53 -24.78 -10.87
C ARG A 22 17.96 -25.95 -11.68
N ASP A 23 18.32 -26.05 -12.95
CA ASP A 23 17.88 -27.15 -13.83
C ASP A 23 18.40 -28.52 -13.36
N VAL A 24 19.54 -28.54 -12.68
CA VAL A 24 20.12 -29.76 -12.09
C VAL A 24 19.53 -30.06 -10.69
N GLY A 25 18.64 -29.21 -10.18
CA GLY A 25 17.86 -29.44 -8.97
C GLY A 25 18.51 -28.97 -7.66
N PHE A 26 19.54 -28.12 -7.71
CA PHE A 26 20.17 -27.60 -6.50
C PHE A 26 19.23 -26.68 -5.73
N ALA A 27 19.13 -26.91 -4.41
CA ALA A 27 18.36 -26.03 -3.54
C ALA A 27 19.10 -24.69 -3.36
N PRO A 28 18.36 -23.56 -3.25
CA PRO A 28 18.96 -22.25 -3.07
C PRO A 28 19.92 -22.17 -1.88
N ARG A 29 19.62 -22.89 -0.79
CA ARG A 29 20.44 -22.92 0.43
C ARG A 29 21.79 -23.60 0.22
N GLU A 30 21.84 -24.61 -0.63
CA GLU A 30 23.09 -25.29 -0.99
C GLU A 30 23.99 -24.36 -1.81
N LEU A 31 23.40 -23.60 -2.74
CA LEU A 31 24.13 -22.61 -3.50
C LEU A 31 24.63 -21.45 -2.62
N LEU A 32 23.82 -21.00 -1.66
CA LEU A 32 24.27 -20.01 -0.67
C LEU A 32 25.43 -20.53 0.18
N ALA A 33 25.36 -21.78 0.65
CA ALA A 33 26.45 -22.43 1.38
C ALA A 33 27.71 -22.62 0.51
N ALA A 34 27.53 -22.81 -0.80
CA ALA A 34 28.62 -22.87 -1.78
C ALA A 34 29.23 -21.49 -2.12
N GLY A 35 28.67 -20.40 -1.58
CA GLY A 35 29.19 -19.04 -1.72
C GLY A 35 28.54 -18.21 -2.84
N PHE A 36 27.44 -18.68 -3.44
CA PHE A 36 26.67 -17.87 -4.39
C PHE A 36 25.99 -16.71 -3.67
N LYS A 37 25.93 -15.55 -4.32
CA LYS A 37 25.19 -14.39 -3.81
C LYS A 37 23.70 -14.55 -4.13
N LEU A 38 22.82 -14.08 -3.25
CA LEU A 38 21.37 -14.04 -3.49
C LEU A 38 21.00 -13.31 -4.80
N SER A 39 21.75 -12.27 -5.16
CA SER A 39 21.56 -11.55 -6.42
C SER A 39 21.84 -12.42 -7.65
N SER A 40 22.79 -13.35 -7.56
CA SER A 40 23.07 -14.32 -8.62
C SER A 40 21.97 -15.36 -8.71
N LEU A 41 21.46 -15.84 -7.57
CA LEU A 41 20.30 -16.76 -7.53
C LEU A 41 19.06 -16.11 -8.13
N ARG A 42 18.79 -14.85 -7.79
CA ARG A 42 17.70 -14.07 -8.39
C ARG A 42 17.83 -13.96 -9.91
N LYS A 43 19.05 -13.75 -10.41
CA LYS A 43 19.34 -13.70 -11.85
C LYS A 43 19.17 -15.06 -12.53
N GLY A 44 19.53 -16.14 -11.84
CA GLY A 44 19.29 -17.52 -12.28
C GLY A 44 17.85 -18.02 -12.09
N GLY A 45 16.88 -17.12 -11.97
CA GLY A 45 15.46 -17.46 -11.99
C GLY A 45 14.88 -17.98 -10.67
N TYR A 46 15.65 -18.08 -9.58
CA TYR A 46 15.11 -18.49 -8.29
C TYR A 46 14.06 -17.49 -7.80
N THR A 47 12.86 -18.00 -7.52
CA THR A 47 11.71 -17.22 -7.06
C THR A 47 11.73 -17.04 -5.55
N ALA A 48 11.11 -15.97 -5.04
CA ALA A 48 10.98 -15.78 -3.60
C ALA A 48 10.30 -16.98 -2.91
N ALA A 49 9.38 -17.70 -3.59
CA ALA A 49 8.75 -18.91 -3.05
C ALA A 49 9.78 -20.03 -2.78
N GLU A 50 10.68 -20.29 -3.72
CA GLU A 50 11.75 -21.29 -3.58
C GLU A 50 12.71 -20.89 -2.45
N MET A 51 13.01 -19.60 -2.34
CA MET A 51 13.85 -19.07 -1.26
C MET A 51 13.17 -19.23 0.10
N LYS A 52 11.87 -18.96 0.18
CA LYS A 52 11.04 -19.18 1.38
C LYS A 52 11.02 -20.65 1.80
N ALA A 53 10.82 -21.56 0.84
CA ALA A 53 10.82 -23.00 1.07
C ALA A 53 12.18 -23.48 1.59
N SER A 54 13.27 -22.80 1.20
CA SER A 54 14.62 -23.05 1.69
C SER A 54 14.89 -22.50 3.10
N GLY A 55 13.93 -21.78 3.69
CA GLY A 55 14.00 -21.21 5.03
C GLY A 55 14.56 -19.79 5.10
N LEU A 56 14.70 -19.10 3.97
CA LEU A 56 15.17 -17.70 3.95
C LEU A 56 14.06 -16.74 4.38
N LYS A 57 14.47 -15.69 5.10
CA LYS A 57 13.56 -14.63 5.55
C LYS A 57 13.44 -13.52 4.51
N ALA A 58 12.36 -12.76 4.60
CA ALA A 58 12.14 -11.58 3.75
C ALA A 58 13.28 -10.54 3.84
N SER A 59 13.94 -10.42 5.01
CA SER A 59 15.09 -9.52 5.21
C SER A 59 16.29 -9.91 4.35
N GLU A 60 16.62 -11.20 4.33
CA GLU A 60 17.71 -11.73 3.51
C GLU A 60 17.40 -11.55 2.02
N LEU A 61 16.14 -11.81 1.62
CA LEU A 61 15.70 -11.57 0.25
C LEU A 61 15.83 -10.10 -0.18
N ARG A 62 15.56 -9.17 0.74
CA ARG A 62 15.76 -7.75 0.48
C ARG A 62 17.22 -7.42 0.22
N GLU A 63 18.13 -7.92 1.04
CA GLU A 63 19.58 -7.78 0.84
C GLU A 63 20.03 -8.42 -0.50
N GLY A 64 19.34 -9.49 -0.91
CA GLY A 64 19.51 -10.13 -2.21
C GLY A 64 19.00 -9.33 -3.42
N GLY A 65 18.28 -8.23 -3.20
CA GLY A 65 17.70 -7.39 -4.23
C GLY A 65 16.34 -7.88 -4.75
N TYR A 66 15.61 -8.68 -3.98
CA TYR A 66 14.23 -9.04 -4.31
C TYR A 66 13.30 -7.87 -4.04
N SER A 67 12.36 -7.63 -4.95
CA SER A 67 11.33 -6.59 -4.76
C SER A 67 10.17 -7.12 -3.92
N ALA A 68 9.42 -6.20 -3.30
CA ALA A 68 8.19 -6.51 -2.60
C ALA A 68 7.20 -7.33 -3.47
N GLY A 69 7.11 -7.03 -4.77
CA GLY A 69 6.25 -7.79 -5.69
C GLY A 69 6.68 -9.25 -5.85
N GLN A 70 7.99 -9.52 -5.88
CA GLN A 70 8.50 -10.90 -5.89
C GLN A 70 8.16 -11.61 -4.57
N LEU A 71 8.27 -10.93 -3.43
CA LEU A 71 7.86 -11.48 -2.13
C LEU A 71 6.35 -11.76 -2.07
N ARG A 72 5.53 -10.91 -2.68
CA ARG A 72 4.07 -11.12 -2.80
C ARG A 72 3.76 -12.41 -3.56
N VAL A 73 4.40 -12.62 -4.71
CA VAL A 73 4.28 -13.86 -5.50
C VAL A 73 4.82 -15.06 -4.72
N GLY A 74 5.87 -14.86 -3.92
CA GLY A 74 6.40 -15.84 -2.98
C GLY A 74 5.51 -16.14 -1.77
N HIS A 75 4.29 -15.58 -1.72
CA HIS A 75 3.37 -15.69 -0.59
C HIS A 75 4.01 -15.31 0.75
N PHE A 76 4.90 -14.31 0.77
CA PHE A 76 5.39 -13.76 2.01
C PHE A 76 4.31 -12.92 2.68
N PRO A 77 4.12 -13.04 4.00
CA PRO A 77 3.20 -12.18 4.71
C PRO A 77 3.74 -10.74 4.72
N VAL A 78 2.84 -9.77 4.62
CA VAL A 78 3.18 -8.34 4.63
C VAL A 78 3.92 -7.95 5.92
N SER A 79 3.63 -8.62 7.03
CA SER A 79 4.31 -8.40 8.31
C SER A 79 5.80 -8.72 8.23
N GLN A 80 6.18 -9.79 7.53
CA GLN A 80 7.59 -10.08 7.29
C GLN A 80 8.22 -9.08 6.32
N CYS A 81 7.48 -8.58 5.34
CA CYS A 81 7.99 -7.54 4.46
C CYS A 81 8.21 -6.22 5.22
N LYS A 82 7.30 -5.85 6.13
CA LYS A 82 7.47 -4.70 7.04
C LYS A 82 8.69 -4.89 7.94
N LEU A 83 8.86 -6.06 8.56
CA LEU A 83 10.03 -6.38 9.39
C LEU A 83 11.35 -6.43 8.60
N ALA A 84 11.29 -6.80 7.33
CA ALA A 84 12.43 -6.71 6.41
C ALA A 84 12.78 -5.26 6.04
N GLY A 85 11.95 -4.30 6.43
CA GLY A 85 12.14 -2.87 6.22
C GLY A 85 11.68 -2.36 4.86
N TYR A 86 10.84 -3.10 4.13
CA TYR A 86 10.19 -2.56 2.93
C TYR A 86 9.27 -1.41 3.32
N SER A 87 9.44 -0.28 2.66
CA SER A 87 8.57 0.88 2.79
C SER A 87 7.17 0.59 2.22
N ALA A 88 6.16 1.36 2.67
CA ALA A 88 4.82 1.21 2.10
C ALA A 88 4.79 1.54 0.60
N ALA A 89 5.68 2.41 0.11
CA ALA A 89 5.83 2.72 -1.31
C ALA A 89 6.35 1.52 -2.11
N GLU A 90 7.37 0.81 -1.60
CA GLU A 90 7.85 -0.43 -2.21
C GLU A 90 6.77 -1.51 -2.21
N LEU A 91 6.01 -1.63 -1.11
CA LEU A 91 4.89 -2.56 -1.01
C LEU A 91 3.79 -2.19 -2.02
N LYS A 92 3.50 -0.90 -2.21
CA LYS A 92 2.56 -0.41 -3.24
C LYS A 92 3.00 -0.83 -4.64
N GLN A 93 4.27 -0.59 -4.99
CA GLN A 93 4.84 -1.02 -6.26
C GLN A 93 4.83 -2.55 -6.43
N GLY A 94 4.94 -3.28 -5.32
CA GLY A 94 4.79 -4.73 -5.27
C GLY A 94 3.36 -5.25 -5.48
N GLY A 95 2.36 -4.36 -5.55
CA GLY A 95 0.95 -4.71 -5.67
C GLY A 95 0.29 -5.12 -4.35
N PHE A 96 0.84 -4.69 -3.22
CA PHE A 96 0.13 -4.79 -1.93
C PHE A 96 -0.89 -3.68 -1.83
N VAL A 97 -2.07 -4.01 -1.30
CA VAL A 97 -3.17 -3.04 -1.13
C VAL A 97 -3.17 -2.47 0.29
N ALA A 98 -3.70 -1.25 0.46
CA ALA A 98 -3.76 -0.55 1.75
C ALA A 98 -4.42 -1.40 2.86
N ARG A 99 -5.38 -2.28 2.53
CA ARG A 99 -6.03 -3.18 3.51
C ARG A 99 -5.03 -4.15 4.15
N GLN A 100 -4.11 -4.69 3.35
CA GLN A 100 -3.09 -5.62 3.84
C GLN A 100 -2.05 -4.88 4.70
N LEU A 101 -1.78 -3.62 4.37
CA LEU A 101 -0.88 -2.77 5.14
C LEU A 101 -1.50 -2.35 6.47
N LYS A 102 -2.79 -1.98 6.48
CA LYS A 102 -3.56 -1.72 7.70
C LYS A 102 -3.54 -2.92 8.64
N ALA A 103 -3.70 -4.13 8.11
CA ALA A 103 -3.67 -5.37 8.90
C ALA A 103 -2.33 -5.64 9.61
N VAL A 104 -1.23 -5.05 9.13
CA VAL A 104 0.09 -5.17 9.78
C VAL A 104 0.49 -3.90 10.55
N GLY A 105 -0.48 -3.02 10.78
CA GLY A 105 -0.32 -1.81 11.58
C GLY A 105 0.41 -0.67 10.85
N PHE A 106 0.28 -0.56 9.53
CA PHE A 106 0.57 0.72 8.87
C PHE A 106 -0.58 1.70 9.14
N THR A 107 -0.24 2.91 9.53
CA THR A 107 -1.18 4.00 9.73
C THR A 107 -1.54 4.66 8.40
N ALA A 108 -2.69 5.34 8.36
CA ALA A 108 -3.10 6.09 7.17
C ALA A 108 -2.08 7.19 6.81
N GLU A 109 -1.41 7.76 7.81
CA GLU A 109 -0.34 8.75 7.64
C GLU A 109 0.86 8.17 6.91
N GLU A 110 1.42 7.07 7.40
CA GLU A 110 2.53 6.37 6.74
C GLU A 110 2.18 6.03 5.28
N LEU A 111 0.95 5.54 5.04
CA LEU A 111 0.51 5.22 3.69
C LEU A 111 0.42 6.47 2.81
N LYS A 112 -0.14 7.58 3.31
CA LYS A 112 -0.19 8.83 2.55
C LYS A 112 1.21 9.34 2.20
N GLU A 113 2.13 9.36 3.17
CA GLU A 113 3.52 9.78 2.93
C GLU A 113 4.23 8.90 1.90
N ASN A 114 3.82 7.64 1.81
CA ASN A 114 4.31 6.67 0.83
C ASN A 114 3.51 6.68 -0.50
N GLY A 115 2.71 7.71 -0.73
CA GLY A 115 2.03 7.96 -2.00
C GLY A 115 0.73 7.22 -2.20
N TYR A 116 0.06 6.75 -1.14
CA TYR A 116 -1.30 6.23 -1.25
C TYR A 116 -2.33 7.36 -1.41
N THR A 117 -3.30 7.14 -2.29
CA THR A 117 -4.42 8.08 -2.52
C THR A 117 -5.54 7.82 -1.52
N ALA A 118 -6.42 8.81 -1.32
CA ALA A 118 -7.60 8.65 -0.48
C ALA A 118 -8.49 7.46 -0.92
N GLU A 119 -8.57 7.18 -2.23
CA GLU A 119 -9.31 6.04 -2.79
C GLU A 119 -8.69 4.71 -2.38
N GLU A 120 -7.37 4.58 -2.47
CA GLU A 120 -6.68 3.37 -2.04
C GLU A 120 -6.82 3.15 -0.53
N LEU A 121 -6.77 4.22 0.27
CA LEU A 121 -7.01 4.16 1.71
C LEU A 121 -8.47 3.78 2.01
N ARG A 122 -9.44 4.32 1.26
CA ARG A 122 -10.84 3.90 1.38
C ARG A 122 -11.02 2.41 1.11
N ASN A 123 -10.44 1.91 0.02
CA ASN A 123 -10.40 0.47 -0.30
C ASN A 123 -9.68 -0.35 0.79
N GLY A 124 -8.70 0.29 1.43
CA GLY A 124 -8.00 -0.16 2.62
C GLY A 124 -8.81 -0.19 3.91
N THR A 125 -10.10 0.14 3.87
CA THR A 125 -11.01 0.23 5.03
C THR A 125 -10.60 1.30 6.03
N PHE A 126 -9.93 2.35 5.58
CA PHE A 126 -9.67 3.54 6.40
C PHE A 126 -10.92 4.43 6.46
N THR A 127 -11.19 4.99 7.64
CA THR A 127 -12.36 5.86 7.86
C THR A 127 -12.04 7.32 7.56
N ALA A 128 -13.08 8.13 7.37
CA ALA A 128 -12.94 9.57 7.17
C ALA A 128 -12.20 10.25 8.33
N GLY A 129 -12.41 9.78 9.56
CA GLY A 129 -11.71 10.27 10.75
C GLY A 129 -10.21 9.99 10.73
N GLU A 130 -9.80 8.81 10.23
CA GLU A 130 -8.37 8.49 10.04
C GLU A 130 -7.72 9.33 8.94
N LEU A 131 -8.49 9.77 7.95
CA LEU A 131 -8.01 10.59 6.83
C LEU A 131 -8.05 12.10 7.08
N LYS A 132 -8.88 12.58 8.02
CA LYS A 132 -8.96 13.99 8.42
C LYS A 132 -7.60 14.61 8.80
N PRO A 133 -6.79 14.03 9.71
CA PRO A 133 -5.51 14.61 10.08
C PRO A 133 -4.51 14.64 8.92
N LEU A 134 -4.79 13.87 7.87
CA LEU A 134 -3.92 13.78 6.70
C LEU A 134 -4.15 14.91 5.72
N ASN A 135 -4.88 15.98 6.04
CA ASN A 135 -5.12 17.12 5.14
C ASN A 135 -5.65 16.73 3.75
N TYR A 136 -6.40 15.63 3.63
CA TYR A 136 -7.15 15.36 2.40
C TYR A 136 -8.30 16.36 2.27
N THR A 137 -8.50 16.88 1.08
CA THR A 137 -9.64 17.74 0.79
C THR A 137 -10.93 16.91 0.75
N VAL A 138 -12.05 17.54 1.08
CA VAL A 138 -13.37 16.88 0.99
C VAL A 138 -13.65 16.40 -0.44
N THR A 139 -13.16 17.13 -1.45
CA THR A 139 -13.21 16.71 -2.86
C THR A 139 -12.43 15.43 -3.13
N GLU A 140 -11.22 15.26 -2.58
CA GLU A 140 -10.47 14.01 -2.71
C GLU A 140 -11.18 12.85 -2.01
N LEU A 141 -11.77 13.11 -0.84
CA LEU A 141 -12.53 12.08 -0.10
C LEU A 141 -13.83 11.71 -0.83
N ARG A 142 -14.52 12.68 -1.44
CA ARG A 142 -15.69 12.47 -2.30
C ARG A 142 -15.32 11.58 -3.49
N VAL A 143 -14.24 11.90 -4.19
CA VAL A 143 -13.73 11.11 -5.33
C VAL A 143 -13.34 9.70 -4.87
N ALA A 144 -12.74 9.58 -3.68
CA ALA A 144 -12.43 8.30 -3.06
C ALA A 144 -13.66 7.47 -2.67
N GLY A 145 -14.88 8.00 -2.77
CA GLY A 145 -16.13 7.29 -2.46
C GLY A 145 -16.57 7.37 -1.01
N PHE A 146 -16.09 8.36 -0.24
CA PHE A 146 -16.72 8.71 1.04
C PHE A 146 -18.04 9.42 0.78
N ALA A 147 -19.05 9.10 1.59
CA ALA A 147 -20.34 9.77 1.52
C ALA A 147 -20.41 10.97 2.47
N ALA A 148 -21.33 11.91 2.19
CA ALA A 148 -21.59 13.08 3.03
C ALA A 148 -21.78 12.76 4.53
N PRO A 149 -22.55 11.73 4.94
CA PRO A 149 -22.74 11.45 6.37
C PRO A 149 -21.45 10.99 7.07
N GLU A 150 -20.54 10.30 6.38
CA GLU A 150 -19.27 9.86 6.95
C GLU A 150 -18.30 11.03 7.14
N LEU A 151 -18.34 12.00 6.23
CA LEU A 151 -17.54 13.21 6.35
C LEU A 151 -18.14 14.20 7.35
N LYS A 152 -19.47 14.21 7.54
CA LYS A 152 -20.15 15.08 8.51
C LYS A 152 -19.65 14.92 9.94
N GLU A 153 -19.27 13.72 10.36
CA GLU A 153 -18.77 13.48 11.73
C GLU A 153 -17.39 14.11 11.98
N HIS A 154 -16.67 14.45 10.91
CA HIS A 154 -15.27 14.86 10.98
C HIS A 154 -14.98 16.20 10.30
N PHE A 155 -15.83 16.68 9.39
CA PHE A 155 -15.63 17.88 8.59
C PHE A 155 -16.75 18.90 8.81
N GLU A 156 -16.36 20.18 8.82
CA GLU A 156 -17.30 21.29 8.90
C GLU A 156 -18.16 21.40 7.64
N LEU A 157 -19.39 21.88 7.80
CA LEU A 157 -20.35 22.05 6.70
C LEU A 157 -19.79 22.94 5.57
N ALA A 158 -18.98 23.93 5.91
CA ALA A 158 -18.29 24.80 4.94
C ALA A 158 -17.35 24.01 4.02
N ALA A 159 -16.65 22.99 4.53
CA ALA A 159 -15.80 22.12 3.73
C ALA A 159 -16.63 21.14 2.89
N LEU A 160 -17.73 20.63 3.45
CA LEU A 160 -18.66 19.74 2.74
C LEU A 160 -19.32 20.42 1.54
N LYS A 161 -19.65 21.71 1.65
CA LYS A 161 -20.23 22.52 0.57
C LYS A 161 -19.38 22.53 -0.71
N VAL A 162 -18.06 22.36 -0.59
CA VAL A 162 -17.16 22.38 -1.75
C VAL A 162 -17.34 21.14 -2.64
N ALA A 163 -17.79 20.01 -2.09
CA ALA A 163 -17.85 18.73 -2.80
C ALA A 163 -19.26 18.12 -2.88
N TYR A 164 -20.21 18.56 -2.04
CA TYR A 164 -21.54 17.98 -1.93
C TYR A 164 -22.63 19.00 -2.24
N SER A 165 -23.67 18.53 -2.93
CA SER A 165 -24.85 19.33 -3.20
C SER A 165 -25.71 19.52 -1.94
N PRO A 166 -26.52 20.58 -1.87
CA PRO A 166 -27.34 20.81 -0.69
C PRO A 166 -28.40 19.70 -0.47
N SER A 167 -28.86 19.06 -1.54
CA SER A 167 -29.77 17.91 -1.50
C SER A 167 -29.15 16.71 -0.77
N GLU A 168 -27.87 16.44 -1.01
CA GLU A 168 -27.15 15.35 -0.36
C GLU A 168 -26.89 15.65 1.11
N LEU A 169 -26.52 16.89 1.43
CA LEU A 169 -26.31 17.34 2.80
C LEU A 169 -27.61 17.34 3.61
N LYS A 170 -28.74 17.63 2.98
CA LYS A 170 -30.06 17.46 3.59
C LYS A 170 -30.33 16.03 4.03
N GLY A 171 -30.01 15.07 3.16
CA GLY A 171 -30.14 13.64 3.47
C GLY A 171 -29.34 13.20 4.70
N THR A 172 -28.32 13.98 5.10
CA THR A 172 -27.52 13.72 6.32
C THR A 172 -28.10 14.35 7.59
N GLY A 173 -29.21 15.08 7.50
CA GLY A 173 -29.84 15.76 8.64
C GLY A 173 -29.18 17.09 9.02
N PHE A 174 -28.58 17.82 8.08
CA PHE A 174 -28.28 19.24 8.32
C PHE A 174 -29.57 20.07 8.22
N PRO A 175 -29.87 20.95 9.19
CA PRO A 175 -31.02 21.85 9.08
C PRO A 175 -30.72 22.99 8.09
N ALA A 176 -31.75 23.53 7.46
CA ALA A 176 -31.61 24.64 6.50
C ALA A 176 -30.91 25.87 7.10
N SER A 177 -31.11 26.13 8.40
CA SER A 177 -30.44 27.22 9.12
C SER A 177 -28.91 27.06 9.13
N GLU A 178 -28.38 25.85 9.35
CA GLU A 178 -26.94 25.58 9.30
C GLU A 178 -26.41 25.67 7.87
N MET A 179 -27.19 25.20 6.88
CA MET A 179 -26.80 25.35 5.48
C MET A 179 -26.75 26.80 5.01
N ARG A 180 -27.69 27.63 5.46
CA ARG A 180 -27.65 29.07 5.21
C ARG A 180 -26.42 29.71 5.86
N LYS A 181 -26.05 29.31 7.08
CA LYS A 181 -24.80 29.77 7.73
C LYS A 181 -23.54 29.34 6.97
N ALA A 182 -23.54 28.14 6.39
CA ALA A 182 -22.47 27.70 5.48
C ALA A 182 -22.49 28.41 4.11
N GLY A 183 -23.45 29.30 3.89
CA GLY A 183 -23.54 30.17 2.73
C GLY A 183 -24.20 29.51 1.52
N PHE A 184 -25.03 28.48 1.69
CA PHE A 184 -25.91 28.01 0.61
C PHE A 184 -26.99 29.05 0.32
N ASN A 185 -27.32 29.26 -0.95
CA ASN A 185 -28.34 30.24 -1.33
C ASN A 185 -29.75 29.66 -1.07
N THR A 186 -30.72 30.53 -0.86
CA THR A 186 -32.12 30.12 -0.64
C THR A 186 -32.70 29.36 -1.82
N SER A 187 -32.29 29.70 -3.05
CA SER A 187 -32.67 28.94 -4.26
C SER A 187 -32.16 27.49 -4.20
N ASP A 188 -30.89 27.30 -3.86
CA ASP A 188 -30.28 25.96 -3.78
C ASP A 188 -30.91 25.10 -2.67
N LEU A 189 -31.27 25.72 -1.54
CA LEU A 189 -31.97 25.06 -0.44
C LEU A 189 -33.40 24.67 -0.81
N LYS A 190 -34.09 25.51 -1.58
CA LYS A 190 -35.42 25.19 -2.10
C LYS A 190 -35.36 24.05 -3.10
N GLU A 191 -34.36 24.01 -3.98
CA GLU A 191 -34.12 22.89 -4.91
C GLU A 191 -33.73 21.60 -4.18
N ALA A 192 -33.00 21.70 -3.08
CA ALA A 192 -32.76 20.58 -2.15
C ALA A 192 -34.02 20.13 -1.39
N GLY A 193 -35.14 20.84 -1.57
CA GLY A 193 -36.45 20.50 -1.02
C GLY A 193 -36.65 20.92 0.43
N TYR A 194 -35.85 21.85 0.97
CA TYR A 194 -36.13 22.44 2.28
C TYR A 194 -37.44 23.23 2.23
N ALA A 195 -38.23 23.20 3.31
CA ALA A 195 -39.46 23.96 3.36
C ALA A 195 -39.14 25.47 3.52
N PRO A 196 -39.91 26.37 2.89
CA PRO A 196 -39.73 27.83 3.04
C PRO A 196 -39.77 28.33 4.48
N THR A 197 -40.43 27.58 5.38
CA THR A 197 -40.50 27.86 6.83
C THR A 197 -39.23 27.48 7.59
N GLU A 198 -38.38 26.62 7.03
CA GLU A 198 -37.13 26.16 7.65
C GLU A 198 -35.91 26.96 7.16
N MET A 199 -36.07 27.71 6.06
CA MET A 199 -35.03 28.50 5.42
C MET A 199 -34.78 29.81 6.13
#